data_AF-A0A7X7QC39-F1
#
_entry.id   AF-A0A7X7QC39-F1
#
_cell.length_a   1.000
_cell.length_b   1.000
_cell.length_c   1.000
_cell.angle_alpha   90.00
_cell.angle_beta   90.00
_cell.angle_gamma   90.00
#
_symmetry.space_group_name_H-M   'P 1'
#
loop_
_entity.id
_entity.type
_entity.pdbx_description
1 polymer ?
#
loop_
_entity_poly.entity_id
_entity_poly.type
_entity_poly.pdbx_seq_one_letter_code
_entity_poly.pdbx_strand_id
1 'polypeptide(L)'
;MDLLNRLIVAFDRRQRRKLGIWEFTDDPDCIVRLGITRARVGAHLADGTIVRPGDRIGVIHLWNEHVPRIPPGGGDLGWARTMLKSVRRSLLLLAPYLREEPRLQSIDAFGGEFGFVYSPAAMRVLTLLGFELFDPLPPRTLWDRTVDLAMRIWPYLLRRAFNPESLRDQGFSDLRRRPIWITRSTILARYGTDDDGVAGRISGAASADGSAPAATP
;
A
#
# COMPACT_ATOMS: atom_id res chain seq x y z
N MET A 1 2.85 -8.22 23.38
CA MET A 1 2.86 -8.94 22.10
C MET A 1 3.40 -10.34 22.33
N ASP A 2 2.72 -11.37 21.81
CA ASP A 2 3.20 -12.76 21.89
C ASP A 2 4.45 -12.98 20.99
N LEU A 3 5.08 -14.15 21.09
CA LEU A 3 6.27 -14.49 20.30
C LEU A 3 5.97 -14.49 18.79
N LEU A 4 4.78 -14.97 18.41
CA LEU A 4 4.35 -15.04 17.01
C LEU A 4 4.25 -13.65 16.39
N ASN A 5 3.65 -12.69 17.07
CA ASN A 5 3.55 -11.31 16.59
C ASN A 5 4.94 -10.67 16.43
N ARG A 6 5.88 -10.94 17.35
CA ARG A 6 7.27 -10.49 17.19
C ARG A 6 7.94 -11.06 15.95
N LEU A 7 7.71 -12.35 15.65
CA LEU A 7 8.22 -12.99 14.44
C LEU A 7 7.58 -12.42 13.17
N ILE A 8 6.27 -12.16 13.18
CA ILE A 8 5.57 -11.52 12.06
C ILE A 8 6.15 -10.14 11.76
N VAL A 9 6.34 -9.31 12.79
CA VAL A 9 6.94 -7.97 12.65
C VAL A 9 8.38 -8.04 12.13
N ALA A 10 9.18 -8.97 12.64
CA ALA A 10 10.55 -9.17 12.17
C ALA A 10 10.61 -9.63 10.70
N PHE A 11 9.70 -10.53 10.31
CA PHE A 11 9.58 -10.98 8.93
C PHE A 11 9.12 -9.85 8.01
N ASP A 12 8.11 -9.05 8.40
CA ASP A 12 7.66 -7.88 7.65
C ASP A 12 8.82 -6.92 7.36
N ARG A 13 9.61 -6.57 8.38
CA ARG A 13 10.81 -5.73 8.22
C ARG A 13 11.83 -6.31 7.25
N ARG A 14 12.02 -7.64 7.26
CA ARG A 14 12.93 -8.33 6.32
C ARG A 14 12.37 -8.33 4.90
N GLN A 15 11.07 -8.61 4.75
CA GLN A 15 10.39 -8.65 3.47
C GLN A 15 10.39 -7.27 2.81
N ARG A 16 10.11 -6.20 3.55
CA ARG A 16 10.17 -4.82 3.05
C ARG A 16 11.53 -4.49 2.44
N ARG A 17 12.62 -4.81 3.16
CA ARG A 17 13.98 -4.63 2.66
C ARG A 17 14.26 -5.45 1.40
N LYS A 18 13.85 -6.73 1.37
CA LYS A 18 14.06 -7.61 0.22
C LYS A 18 13.26 -7.16 -1.02
N LEU A 19 12.06 -6.62 -0.82
CA LEU A 19 11.18 -6.14 -1.89
C LEU A 19 11.49 -4.69 -2.30
N GLY A 20 12.47 -4.04 -1.67
CA GLY A 20 12.80 -2.64 -1.93
C GLY A 20 11.60 -1.74 -1.68
N ILE A 21 10.84 -1.98 -0.61
CA ILE A 21 9.74 -1.11 -0.17
C ILE A 21 10.34 -0.01 0.71
N TRP A 22 10.11 1.26 0.36
CA TRP A 22 10.69 2.40 1.06
C TRP A 22 9.65 3.40 1.56
N GLU A 23 10.09 4.20 2.53
CA GLU A 23 9.37 5.33 3.11
C GLU A 23 9.78 6.57 2.30
N PHE A 24 8.80 7.34 1.83
CA PHE A 24 9.04 8.54 1.00
C PHE A 24 8.79 9.85 1.77
N THR A 25 8.42 9.73 3.05
CA THR A 25 8.07 10.85 3.92
C THR A 25 8.16 10.37 5.38
N ASP A 26 8.52 11.29 6.27
CA ASP A 26 8.52 11.08 7.73
C ASP A 26 7.23 11.61 8.38
N ASP A 27 6.23 12.01 7.57
CA ASP A 27 4.95 12.52 8.10
C ASP A 27 4.20 11.43 8.89
N PRO A 28 3.89 11.66 10.18
CA PRO A 28 3.29 10.65 11.04
C PRO A 28 1.84 10.30 10.65
N ASP A 29 1.16 11.16 9.88
CA ASP A 29 -0.19 10.90 9.37
C ASP A 29 -0.15 10.10 8.03
N CYS A 30 1.05 9.88 7.45
CA CYS A 30 1.23 9.02 6.29
C CYS A 30 1.17 7.54 6.69
N ILE A 31 0.33 6.79 6.00
CA ILE A 31 0.10 5.36 6.27
C ILE A 31 0.45 4.48 5.08
N VAL A 32 1.22 4.99 4.13
CA VAL A 32 1.65 4.22 2.96
C VAL A 32 3.16 4.31 2.74
N ARG A 33 3.69 3.25 2.13
CA ARG A 33 5.05 3.12 1.62
C ARG A 33 4.99 2.79 0.14
N LEU A 34 6.11 2.97 -0.55
CA LEU A 34 6.19 2.72 -1.99
C LEU A 34 7.08 1.53 -2.29
N GLY A 35 6.76 0.85 -3.38
CA GLY A 35 7.58 -0.18 -4.01
C GLY A 35 7.49 -0.06 -5.53
N ILE A 36 8.40 -0.74 -6.23
CA ILE A 36 8.35 -0.92 -7.68
C ILE A 36 8.36 -2.41 -7.96
N THR A 37 7.46 -2.88 -8.81
CA THR A 37 7.42 -4.28 -9.22
C THR A 37 6.97 -4.41 -10.66
N ARG A 38 6.81 -5.65 -11.12
CA ARG A 38 6.15 -5.97 -12.39
C ARG A 38 4.69 -6.34 -12.17
N ALA A 39 3.80 -5.78 -12.97
CA ALA A 39 2.39 -6.09 -12.96
C ALA A 39 2.18 -7.58 -13.22
N ARG A 40 1.43 -8.26 -12.34
CA ARG A 40 1.04 -9.66 -12.57
C ARG A 40 -0.22 -9.79 -13.38
N VAL A 41 -1.08 -8.79 -13.26
CA VAL A 41 -2.37 -8.70 -13.94
C VAL A 41 -2.45 -7.36 -14.64
N GLY A 42 -3.07 -7.35 -15.81
CA GLY A 42 -3.31 -6.13 -16.55
C GLY A 42 -4.64 -5.48 -16.20
N ALA A 43 -4.81 -4.24 -16.64
CA ALA A 43 -6.04 -3.47 -16.53
C ALA A 43 -6.11 -2.41 -17.63
N HIS A 44 -7.33 -2.10 -18.06
CA HIS A 44 -7.64 -0.90 -18.83
C HIS A 44 -8.27 0.09 -17.87
N LEU A 45 -7.59 1.21 -17.62
CA LEU A 45 -7.99 2.21 -16.65
C LEU A 45 -8.83 3.29 -17.33
N ALA A 46 -9.67 3.97 -16.56
CA ALA A 46 -10.69 4.89 -17.07
C ALA A 46 -10.10 6.10 -17.81
N ASP A 47 -8.86 6.49 -17.51
CA ASP A 47 -8.15 7.56 -18.20
C ASP A 47 -7.45 7.13 -19.50
N GLY A 48 -7.64 5.87 -19.91
CA GLY A 48 -7.03 5.27 -21.10
C GLY A 48 -5.68 4.60 -20.85
N THR A 49 -5.12 4.69 -19.64
CA THR A 49 -3.90 3.96 -19.27
C THR A 49 -4.11 2.46 -19.37
N ILE A 50 -3.20 1.76 -20.05
CA ILE A 50 -3.23 0.30 -20.18
C ILE A 50 -2.06 -0.29 -19.41
N VAL A 51 -2.36 -1.06 -18.36
CA VAL A 51 -1.37 -1.87 -17.65
C VAL A 51 -1.39 -3.27 -18.24
N ARG A 52 -0.24 -3.76 -18.70
CA ARG A 52 -0.06 -5.14 -19.17
C ARG A 52 0.70 -5.97 -18.14
N PRO A 53 0.45 -7.28 -18.05
CA PRO A 53 1.31 -8.17 -17.28
C PRO A 53 2.78 -8.02 -17.71
N GLY A 54 3.68 -7.84 -16.74
CA GLY A 54 5.10 -7.60 -16.94
C GLY A 54 5.51 -6.12 -16.88
N ASP A 55 4.57 -5.18 -17.04
CA ASP A 55 4.84 -3.75 -17.01
C ASP A 55 5.41 -3.32 -15.66
N ARG A 56 6.33 -2.34 -15.69
CA ARG A 56 6.87 -1.74 -14.48
C ARG A 56 5.81 -0.84 -13.86
N ILE A 57 5.43 -1.14 -12.63
CA ILE A 57 4.38 -0.42 -11.90
C ILE A 57 4.89 0.05 -10.53
N GLY A 58 4.26 1.08 -10.01
CA GLY A 58 4.38 1.45 -8.61
C GLY A 58 3.45 0.60 -7.76
N VAL A 59 3.79 0.38 -6.50
CA VAL A 59 2.93 -0.30 -5.54
C VAL A 59 2.82 0.54 -4.28
N ILE A 60 1.58 0.80 -3.86
CA ILE A 60 1.28 1.50 -2.61
C ILE A 60 1.04 0.42 -1.55
N HIS A 61 1.95 0.33 -0.58
CA HIS A 61 1.87 -0.61 0.53
C HIS A 61 1.39 0.10 1.79
N LEU A 62 0.49 -0.53 2.55
CA LEU A 62 0.14 0.01 3.87
C LEU A 62 1.35 -0.04 4.81
N TRP A 63 1.60 1.08 5.48
CA TRP A 63 2.55 1.18 6.58
C TRP A 63 1.86 0.69 7.85
N ASN A 64 1.94 -0.62 8.10
CA ASN A 64 1.19 -1.28 9.18
C ASN A 64 1.36 -0.62 10.56
N GLU A 65 2.54 -0.07 10.87
CA GLU A 65 2.79 0.65 12.12
C GLU A 65 2.00 1.96 12.26
N HIS A 66 1.64 2.63 11.16
CA HIS A 66 0.93 3.91 11.16
C HIS A 66 -0.57 3.76 10.87
N VAL A 67 -1.01 2.62 10.34
CA VAL A 67 -2.44 2.37 10.10
C VAL A 67 -3.21 2.50 11.43
N PRO A 68 -4.24 3.37 11.50
CA PRO A 68 -5.04 3.56 12.70
C PRO A 68 -5.58 2.22 13.24
N ARG A 69 -5.31 1.95 14.52
CA ARG A 69 -5.81 0.74 15.18
C ARG A 69 -7.32 0.82 15.35
N ILE A 70 -8.01 -0.29 15.07
CA ILE A 70 -9.44 -0.39 15.33
C ILE A 70 -9.64 -0.43 16.85
N PRO A 71 -10.55 0.39 17.41
CA PRO A 71 -10.78 0.42 18.85
C PRO A 71 -11.46 -0.87 19.34
N PRO A 72 -11.39 -1.17 20.64
CA PRO A 72 -12.15 -2.27 21.24
C PRO A 72 -13.64 -2.09 20.96
N GLY A 73 -14.27 -3.08 20.33
CA GLY A 73 -15.68 -3.00 19.89
C GLY A 73 -15.87 -2.78 18.39
N GLY A 74 -14.79 -2.63 17.63
CA GLY A 74 -14.82 -2.56 16.16
C GLY A 74 -14.65 -1.13 15.62
N GLY A 75 -14.56 -1.02 14.29
CA GLY A 75 -14.32 0.26 13.63
C GLY A 75 -15.56 1.14 13.66
N ASP A 76 -15.53 2.21 14.46
CA ASP A 76 -16.58 3.22 14.49
C ASP A 76 -16.39 4.30 13.40
N LEU A 77 -17.31 5.27 13.34
CA LEU A 77 -17.24 6.39 12.39
C LEU A 77 -16.01 7.28 12.64
N GLY A 78 -15.57 7.42 13.89
CA GLY A 78 -14.39 8.20 14.26
C GLY A 78 -13.12 7.58 13.69
N TRP A 79 -12.96 6.27 13.88
CA TRP A 79 -11.89 5.48 13.28
C TRP A 79 -11.92 5.53 11.76
N ALA A 80 -13.10 5.35 11.15
CA ALA A 80 -13.24 5.41 9.69
C ALA A 80 -12.84 6.77 9.13
N ARG A 81 -13.21 7.87 9.80
CA ARG A 81 -12.80 9.24 9.45
C ARG A 81 -11.28 9.42 9.57
N THR A 82 -10.67 8.92 10.64
CA THR A 82 -9.21 8.97 10.83
C THR A 82 -8.48 8.18 9.73
N MET A 83 -8.94 6.97 9.44
CA MET A 83 -8.39 6.15 8.35
C MET A 83 -8.47 6.88 7.01
N LEU A 84 -9.63 7.46 6.67
CA LEU A 84 -9.80 8.23 5.44
C LEU A 84 -8.88 9.45 5.38
N LYS A 85 -8.76 10.20 6.50
CA LYS A 85 -7.86 11.35 6.60
C LYS A 85 -6.41 10.93 6.31
N SER A 86 -5.94 9.83 6.92
CA SER A 86 -4.59 9.32 6.74
C SER A 86 -4.32 8.83 5.32
N VAL A 87 -5.26 8.12 4.68
CA VAL A 87 -5.12 7.74 3.26
C VAL A 87 -5.03 8.99 2.37
N ARG A 88 -5.92 9.96 2.58
CA ARG A 88 -5.91 11.22 1.82
C ARG A 88 -4.60 11.99 2.02
N ARG A 89 -4.11 12.09 3.26
CA ARG A 89 -2.82 12.72 3.57
C ARG A 89 -1.68 12.01 2.85
N SER A 90 -1.69 10.68 2.85
CA SER A 90 -0.68 9.88 2.14
C SER A 90 -0.66 10.18 0.64
N LEU A 91 -1.82 10.31 0.00
CA LEU A 91 -1.92 10.65 -1.43
C LEU A 91 -1.52 12.10 -1.74
N LEU A 92 -1.84 13.04 -0.85
CA LEU A 92 -1.38 14.44 -0.92
C LEU A 92 0.14 14.57 -0.82
N LEU A 93 0.77 13.77 0.05
CA LEU A 93 2.23 13.72 0.15
C LEU A 93 2.86 13.01 -1.06
N LEU A 94 2.18 11.99 -1.58
CA LEU A 94 2.66 11.20 -2.71
C LEU A 94 2.72 12.04 -3.99
N ALA A 95 1.71 12.87 -4.26
CA ALA A 95 1.63 13.64 -5.50
C ALA A 95 2.87 14.50 -5.82
N PRO A 96 3.39 15.38 -4.93
CA PRO A 96 4.63 16.11 -5.20
C PRO A 96 5.84 15.16 -5.30
N TYR A 97 5.94 14.16 -4.42
CA TYR A 97 7.04 13.18 -4.46
C TYR A 97 7.11 12.43 -5.80
N LEU A 98 5.96 12.12 -6.41
CA LEU A 98 5.91 11.49 -7.74
C LEU A 98 6.55 12.37 -8.83
N ARG A 99 6.46 13.69 -8.74
CA ARG A 99 7.07 14.61 -9.72
C ARG A 99 8.59 14.64 -9.60
N GLU A 100 9.09 14.56 -8.38
CA GLU A 100 10.51 14.76 -8.06
C GLU A 100 11.34 13.48 -8.17
N GLU A 101 10.78 12.33 -7.80
CA GLU A 101 11.52 11.06 -7.72
C GLU A 101 11.81 10.44 -9.10
N PRO A 102 13.08 10.39 -9.55
CA PRO A 102 13.43 9.89 -10.88
C PRO A 102 13.01 8.44 -11.12
N ARG A 103 13.04 7.59 -10.08
CA ARG A 103 12.66 6.17 -10.19
C ARG A 103 11.18 5.95 -10.56
N LEU A 104 10.34 6.96 -10.34
CA LEU A 104 8.89 6.91 -10.53
C LEU A 104 8.40 7.70 -11.77
N GLN A 105 9.30 8.39 -12.48
CA GLN A 105 8.93 9.21 -13.64
C GLN A 105 8.32 8.40 -14.78
N SER A 106 8.81 7.17 -14.98
CA SER A 106 8.32 6.26 -16.04
C SER A 106 7.21 5.32 -15.58
N ILE A 107 6.55 5.60 -14.45
CA ILE A 107 5.50 4.74 -13.88
C ILE A 107 4.14 5.43 -14.09
N ASP A 108 3.31 4.82 -14.93
CA ASP A 108 1.99 5.39 -15.27
C ASP A 108 0.89 4.95 -14.30
N ALA A 109 1.07 3.83 -13.61
CA ALA A 109 0.06 3.28 -12.71
C ALA A 109 0.67 2.74 -11.40
N PHE A 110 -0.07 2.92 -10.32
CA PHE A 110 0.21 2.42 -8.99
C PHE A 110 -0.86 1.41 -8.61
N GLY A 111 -0.46 0.22 -8.19
CA GLY A 111 -1.44 -0.81 -7.85
C GLY A 111 -0.88 -2.22 -7.88
N GLY A 112 -1.76 -3.15 -8.22
CA GLY A 112 -1.49 -4.57 -8.23
C GLY A 112 -2.64 -5.34 -7.63
N GLU A 113 -2.33 -6.47 -7.00
CA GLU A 113 -3.34 -7.34 -6.42
C GLU A 113 -3.13 -7.46 -4.92
N PHE A 114 -4.18 -7.16 -4.17
CA PHE A 114 -4.10 -7.10 -2.73
C PHE A 114 -5.17 -7.96 -2.07
N GLY A 115 -4.75 -8.75 -1.08
CA GLY A 115 -5.62 -9.51 -0.20
C GLY A 115 -6.16 -8.62 0.91
N PHE A 116 -7.41 -8.17 0.78
CA PHE A 116 -8.10 -7.38 1.81
C PHE A 116 -9.54 -7.85 1.96
N VAL A 117 -10.21 -7.34 3.00
CA VAL A 117 -11.67 -7.45 3.13
C VAL A 117 -12.28 -6.23 2.44
N TYR A 118 -13.00 -6.47 1.36
CA TYR A 118 -13.63 -5.45 0.55
C TYR A 118 -15.11 -5.32 0.90
N SER A 119 -15.41 -4.65 2.01
CA SER A 119 -16.80 -4.28 2.30
C SER A 119 -17.31 -3.27 1.26
N PRO A 120 -18.63 -3.20 1.00
CA PRO A 120 -19.18 -2.21 0.07
C PRO A 120 -18.80 -0.77 0.43
N ALA A 121 -18.68 -0.45 1.72
CA ALA A 121 -18.23 0.85 2.18
C ALA A 121 -16.74 1.12 1.87
N ALA A 122 -15.87 0.14 2.11
CA ALA A 122 -14.44 0.26 1.80
C ALA A 122 -14.22 0.43 0.29
N MET A 123 -14.95 -0.31 -0.54
CA MET A 123 -14.88 -0.18 -2.00
C MET A 123 -15.31 1.22 -2.45
N ARG A 124 -16.43 1.74 -1.94
CA ARG A 124 -16.88 3.12 -2.25
C ARG A 124 -15.82 4.16 -1.87
N VAL A 125 -15.19 4.01 -0.70
CA VAL A 125 -14.13 4.93 -0.25
C VAL A 125 -12.92 4.88 -1.18
N LEU A 126 -12.46 3.69 -1.56
CA LEU A 126 -11.35 3.54 -2.50
C LEU A 126 -11.67 4.20 -3.85
N THR A 127 -12.87 3.98 -4.38
CA THR A 127 -13.32 4.65 -5.62
C THR A 127 -13.38 6.16 -5.50
N LEU A 128 -13.88 6.70 -4.38
CA LEU A 128 -13.89 8.14 -4.11
C LEU A 128 -12.47 8.73 -4.08
N LEU A 129 -11.50 7.97 -3.57
CA LEU A 129 -10.08 8.33 -3.57
C LEU A 129 -9.40 8.18 -4.95
N GLY A 130 -10.14 7.76 -5.98
CA GLY A 130 -9.64 7.62 -7.34
C GLY A 130 -9.03 6.26 -7.66
N PHE A 131 -9.17 5.27 -6.78
CA PHE A 131 -8.80 3.90 -7.11
C PHE A 131 -9.87 3.23 -7.97
N GLU A 132 -9.41 2.50 -8.98
CA GLU A 132 -10.21 1.62 -9.82
C GLU A 132 -10.08 0.19 -9.29
N LEU A 133 -11.22 -0.42 -8.96
CA LEU A 133 -11.31 -1.76 -8.41
C LEU A 133 -11.87 -2.70 -9.47
N PHE A 134 -11.19 -3.80 -9.71
CA PHE A 134 -11.61 -4.82 -10.67
C PHE A 134 -12.08 -6.07 -9.93
N ASP A 135 -12.82 -6.96 -10.58
CA ASP A 135 -13.27 -8.17 -9.89
C ASP A 135 -12.13 -9.14 -9.58
N PRO A 136 -12.27 -9.94 -8.50
CA PRO A 136 -11.28 -10.95 -8.15
C PRO A 136 -11.04 -11.88 -9.33
N LEU A 137 -9.77 -12.07 -9.70
CA LEU A 137 -9.41 -13.01 -10.74
C LEU A 137 -9.35 -14.42 -10.12
N PRO A 138 -10.20 -15.36 -10.56
CA PRO A 138 -10.16 -16.72 -10.03
C PRO A 138 -8.81 -17.37 -10.39
N PRO A 139 -8.17 -18.10 -9.46
CA PRO A 139 -6.91 -18.76 -9.73
C PRO A 139 -7.11 -19.85 -10.80
N ARG A 140 -6.31 -19.78 -11.88
CA ARG A 140 -6.44 -20.69 -13.04
C ARG A 140 -5.53 -21.91 -12.92
N THR A 141 -4.38 -21.76 -12.27
CA THR A 141 -3.38 -22.83 -12.09
C THR A 141 -3.17 -23.19 -10.62
N LEU A 142 -2.53 -24.33 -10.34
CA LEU A 142 -2.12 -24.71 -8.98
C LEU A 142 -1.14 -23.68 -8.37
N TRP A 143 -0.27 -23.13 -9.21
CA TRP A 143 0.61 -22.04 -8.82
C TRP A 143 -0.19 -20.80 -8.41
N ASP A 144 -1.21 -20.41 -9.20
CA ASP A 144 -2.08 -19.28 -8.85
C ASP A 144 -2.83 -19.49 -7.55
N ARG A 145 -3.27 -20.73 -7.25
CA ARG A 145 -3.92 -21.08 -5.98
C ARG A 145 -2.96 -20.93 -4.80
N THR A 146 -1.73 -21.40 -4.96
CA THR A 146 -0.69 -21.28 -3.92
C THR A 146 -0.38 -19.81 -3.65
N VAL A 147 -0.27 -19.02 -4.72
CA VAL A 147 0.01 -17.59 -4.62
C VAL A 147 -1.18 -16.81 -4.05
N ASP A 148 -2.42 -17.16 -4.43
CA ASP A 148 -3.63 -16.61 -3.81
C ASP A 148 -3.67 -16.89 -2.31
N LEU A 149 -3.39 -18.13 -1.91
CA LEU A 149 -3.33 -18.51 -0.51
C LEU A 149 -2.27 -17.69 0.24
N ALA A 150 -1.06 -17.56 -0.31
CA ALA A 150 0.01 -16.76 0.30
C ALA A 150 -0.37 -15.28 0.45
N MET A 151 -1.01 -14.69 -0.57
CA MET A 151 -1.50 -13.31 -0.55
C MET A 151 -2.71 -13.08 0.35
N ARG A 152 -3.32 -14.13 0.88
CA ARG A 152 -4.34 -14.05 1.93
C ARG A 152 -3.74 -14.30 3.31
N ILE A 153 -2.82 -15.26 3.44
CA ILE A 153 -2.17 -15.61 4.72
C ILE A 153 -1.38 -14.41 5.22
N TRP A 154 -0.59 -13.77 4.36
CA TRP A 154 0.29 -12.70 4.81
C TRP A 154 -0.48 -11.48 5.36
N PRO A 155 -1.49 -10.91 4.66
CA PRO A 155 -2.34 -9.86 5.23
C PRO A 155 -3.08 -10.28 6.49
N TYR A 156 -3.52 -11.54 6.60
CA TYR A 156 -4.15 -12.05 7.83
C TYR A 156 -3.18 -11.99 9.02
N LEU A 157 -1.93 -12.44 8.84
CA LEU A 157 -0.90 -12.40 9.88
C LEU A 157 -0.53 -10.96 10.25
N LEU A 158 -0.40 -10.06 9.27
CA LEU A 158 -0.18 -8.64 9.53
C LEU A 158 -1.31 -8.03 10.35
N ARG A 159 -2.57 -8.30 9.99
CA ARG A 159 -3.74 -7.85 10.75
C ARG A 159 -3.71 -8.38 12.18
N ARG A 160 -3.38 -9.65 12.39
CA ARG A 160 -3.21 -10.23 13.74
C ARG A 160 -2.17 -9.45 14.56
N ALA A 161 -1.03 -9.14 13.95
CA ALA A 161 0.08 -8.52 14.67
C ALA A 161 -0.15 -7.02 14.97
N PHE A 162 -0.72 -6.28 14.02
CA PHE A 162 -0.81 -4.82 14.10
C PHE A 162 -2.21 -4.29 14.44
N ASN A 163 -3.28 -5.02 14.09
CA ASN A 163 -4.66 -4.59 14.27
C ASN A 163 -5.59 -5.79 14.55
N PRO A 164 -5.41 -6.50 15.68
CA PRO A 164 -6.10 -7.76 15.96
C PRO A 164 -7.62 -7.62 16.04
N GLU A 165 -8.14 -6.46 16.48
CA GLU A 165 -9.59 -6.17 16.48
C GLU A 165 -10.19 -6.21 15.07
N SER A 166 -9.38 -5.99 14.02
CA SER A 166 -9.85 -6.16 12.64
C SER A 166 -10.30 -7.59 12.33
N LEU A 167 -9.86 -8.60 13.09
CA LEU A 167 -10.17 -10.01 12.85
C LEU A 167 -11.39 -10.51 13.64
N ARG A 168 -11.99 -9.67 14.50
CA ARG A 168 -13.07 -10.09 15.40
C ARG A 168 -14.28 -10.67 14.66
N ASP A 169 -14.70 -9.99 13.61
CA ASP A 169 -15.87 -10.34 12.80
C ASP A 169 -15.50 -10.73 11.36
N GLN A 170 -14.20 -10.87 11.07
CA GLN A 170 -13.68 -11.11 9.72
C GLN A 170 -12.61 -12.19 9.75
N GLY A 171 -12.91 -13.32 9.11
CA GLY A 171 -12.03 -14.47 9.03
C GLY A 171 -11.14 -14.48 7.80
N PHE A 172 -10.31 -15.52 7.71
CA PHE A 172 -9.47 -15.79 6.55
C PHE A 172 -10.29 -15.96 5.25
N SER A 173 -11.51 -16.49 5.36
CA SER A 173 -12.46 -16.67 4.27
C SER A 173 -13.03 -15.37 3.74
N ASP A 174 -12.85 -14.23 4.41
CA ASP A 174 -13.34 -12.92 3.94
C ASP A 174 -12.29 -12.14 3.16
N LEU A 175 -11.02 -12.55 3.29
CA LEU A 175 -9.93 -12.01 2.48
C LEU A 175 -10.10 -12.47 1.04
N ARG A 176 -10.20 -11.48 0.14
CA ARG A 176 -10.25 -11.69 -1.31
C ARG A 176 -9.07 -10.95 -1.92
N ARG A 177 -8.42 -11.59 -2.89
CA ARG A 177 -7.43 -10.95 -3.74
C ARG A 177 -8.17 -10.16 -4.82
N ARG A 178 -7.93 -8.86 -4.89
CA ARG A 178 -8.57 -7.98 -5.88
C ARG A 178 -7.53 -7.11 -6.56
N PRO A 179 -7.59 -6.96 -7.91
CA PRO A 179 -6.80 -5.95 -8.59
C PRO A 179 -7.32 -4.55 -8.24
N ILE A 180 -6.40 -3.68 -7.83
CA ILE A 180 -6.68 -2.28 -7.50
C ILE A 180 -5.60 -1.42 -8.14
N TRP A 181 -6.03 -0.35 -8.78
CA TRP A 181 -5.16 0.55 -9.51
C TRP A 181 -5.53 1.99 -9.26
N ILE A 182 -4.55 2.88 -9.36
CA ILE A 182 -4.74 4.32 -9.48
C ILE A 182 -3.66 4.84 -10.42
N THR A 183 -4.03 5.70 -11.36
CA THR A 183 -3.06 6.24 -12.33
C THR A 183 -2.25 7.38 -11.73
N ARG A 184 -1.02 7.55 -12.23
CA ARG A 184 -0.16 8.68 -11.90
C ARG A 184 -0.84 10.01 -12.19
N SER A 185 -1.45 10.13 -13.38
CA SER A 185 -2.30 11.26 -13.79
C SER A 185 -3.41 11.55 -12.78
N THR A 186 -4.13 10.52 -12.31
CA THR A 186 -5.19 10.68 -11.29
C THR A 186 -4.62 11.19 -9.96
N ILE A 187 -3.49 10.64 -9.49
CA ILE A 187 -2.85 11.11 -8.26
C ILE A 187 -2.46 12.59 -8.40
N LEU A 188 -1.77 12.94 -9.48
CA LEU A 188 -1.29 14.30 -9.72
C LEU A 188 -2.43 15.31 -9.90
N ALA A 189 -3.50 14.93 -10.60
CA ALA A 189 -4.64 15.81 -10.85
C ALA A 189 -5.48 16.06 -9.59
N ARG A 190 -5.70 15.03 -8.75
CA ARG A 190 -6.57 15.14 -7.55
C ARG A 190 -5.85 15.63 -6.31
N TYR A 191 -4.54 15.38 -6.21
CA TYR A 191 -3.78 15.58 -4.97
C TYR A 191 -2.54 16.46 -5.15
N GLY A 192 -2.28 16.93 -6.38
CA GLY A 192 -1.07 17.70 -6.69
C GLY A 192 -1.23 19.21 -6.70
N THR A 193 -2.41 19.77 -6.43
CA THR A 193 -2.71 21.19 -6.62
C THR A 193 -2.84 22.03 -5.34
N ASP A 194 -2.68 21.45 -4.14
CA ASP A 194 -2.79 22.20 -2.89
C ASP A 194 -1.53 22.11 -1.99
N ASP A 195 -0.89 23.29 -1.86
CA ASP A 195 -0.22 23.91 -0.71
C ASP A 195 1.30 23.79 -0.47
N ASP A 196 1.91 24.99 -0.44
CA ASP A 196 3.30 25.40 -0.21
C ASP A 196 3.90 24.97 1.16
N GLY A 197 3.25 24.07 1.89
CA GLY A 197 3.64 23.58 3.22
C GLY A 197 4.11 22.12 3.29
N VAL A 198 4.19 21.42 2.14
CA VAL A 198 4.58 19.99 2.08
C VAL A 198 6.08 19.81 1.75
N ALA A 199 6.68 20.72 0.98
CA ALA A 199 8.06 20.61 0.50
C ALA A 199 9.10 20.46 1.64
N GLY A 200 8.86 21.08 2.81
CA GLY A 200 9.78 21.03 3.95
C GLY A 200 9.93 19.68 4.67
N ARG A 201 9.10 18.67 4.37
CA ARG A 201 9.11 17.35 5.05
C ARG A 201 9.53 16.17 4.17
N ILE A 202 9.71 16.40 2.86
CA ILE A 202 10.16 15.36 1.91
C ILE A 202 11.70 15.22 1.97
N SER A 203 12.41 16.25 2.41
CA SER A 203 13.88 16.34 2.35
C SER A 203 14.64 15.48 3.39
N GLY A 204 13.98 14.88 4.39
CA GLY A 204 14.64 14.10 5.44
C GLY A 204 15.01 12.67 5.06
N ALA A 205 14.28 12.05 4.13
CA ALA A 205 14.44 10.63 3.79
C ALA A 205 15.51 10.35 2.71
N ALA A 206 15.92 11.37 1.93
CA ALA A 206 16.86 11.21 0.83
C ALA A 206 18.34 11.13 1.25
N SER A 207 18.66 11.36 2.53
CA SER A 207 20.05 11.49 3.01
C SER A 207 20.62 10.24 3.71
N ALA A 208 19.87 9.14 3.79
CA ALA A 208 20.31 7.93 4.47
C ALA A 208 20.67 6.80 3.49
N ASP A 209 21.60 7.05 2.57
CA ASP A 209 22.38 5.97 1.95
C ASP A 209 23.75 6.50 1.49
N GLY A 210 24.82 6.04 2.14
CA GLY A 210 26.19 6.29 1.68
C GLY A 210 27.26 6.46 2.77
N SER A 211 27.65 5.37 3.43
CA SER A 211 29.06 4.99 3.66
C SER A 211 29.18 3.81 4.63
N ALA A 212 29.48 2.64 4.09
CA ALA A 212 30.09 1.55 4.86
C ALA A 212 31.58 1.87 5.06
N PRO A 213 32.18 1.69 6.25
CA PRO A 213 33.63 1.71 6.36
C PRO A 213 34.18 0.40 5.81
N ALA A 214 35.09 0.54 4.84
CA ALA A 214 35.90 -0.54 4.31
C ALA A 214 36.74 -1.16 5.43
N ALA A 215 36.69 -2.49 5.52
CA ALA A 215 37.67 -3.30 6.23
C ALA A 215 38.92 -3.44 5.37
N THR A 216 40.11 -3.20 5.93
CA THR A 216 41.33 -4.05 5.84
C THR A 216 42.55 -3.33 6.44
N PRO A 217 43.66 -4.04 6.76
CA PRO A 217 43.83 -5.48 6.91
C PRO A 217 44.06 -5.93 8.36
#